data_AF-A0A357YWA3-F1
#
_entry.id   AF-A0A357YWA3-F1
#
_cell.length_a   1.000
_cell.length_b   1.000
_cell.length_c   1.000
_cell.angle_alpha   90.00
_cell.angle_beta   90.00
_cell.angle_gamma   90.00
#
_symmetry.space_group_name_H-M   'P 1'
#
loop_
_entity.id
_entity.type
_entity.pdbx_description
1 polymer ?
#
loop_
_entity_poly.entity_id
_entity_poly.type
_entity_poly.pdbx_seq_one_letter_code
_entity_poly.pdbx_strand_id
1 'polypeptide(L)'
;MTYHNEANEATGPDPKKIEKELGEFLNKKFGGSVKILTPSIQPQQEIITGKTPESGKKKLIDFNIKPSELISYLDQYVVRQDKAKSVLATKICTHFNRIRHQETMNTEPFKITGNIKSNILLLGPTGIGKTYLIKLIAKKIGVPFVKADATKFSETGYVGGDVEDLIRDLVKEAKDDIELAECGIVYIDEVDKIAASPNVIGAQISRTGVQRALLKPMEETEVDLKVPHDPVSMMQELEAFQRTGKRTARRVNTSNILFILSGAFSGLTDVVKKRLSKQAIGFGASLTHARKENELLKATRSEDLVEYGFESEFIGRIPVRCVLDELTQKDLYDILKMPNNPVILSKRLDFKSYGIDVVFTDEALKELASRAHKENTGARGLVSVVEEALLAFEEKLPSESVGQFAITKQVLITPQLILNDLIQGNDKERYEAEYNHALSLFSDYINEYITKNWKIFSIRHGLTLTQIRTKMLAQYYTAHVMEIEDAVKQVKKFYDTVKEMELEISRNYALNVVFEEDAADFLIQQFIEHNASMDEILSKIYTDFFDGLNLIREKTGKSRFFLCKDALTDHEKYLNELIRKEIK
;
A
#
# COMPACT_ATOMS: atom_id res chain seq x y z
N MET A 1 48.07 13.09 -60.25
CA MET A 1 48.11 11.71 -60.76
C MET A 1 47.26 10.85 -59.84
N THR A 2 46.24 10.25 -60.42
CA THR A 2 45.17 9.40 -59.89
C THR A 2 45.69 8.12 -59.24
N TYR A 3 45.06 7.64 -58.16
CA TYR A 3 44.74 6.22 -57.93
C TYR A 3 43.51 6.07 -57.00
N HIS A 4 42.74 5.01 -57.28
CA HIS A 4 41.33 4.78 -56.99
C HIS A 4 40.97 4.31 -55.57
N ASN A 5 39.72 4.62 -55.19
CA ASN A 5 38.90 3.97 -54.16
C ASN A 5 38.61 2.50 -54.49
N GLU A 6 38.61 1.62 -53.47
CA GLU A 6 37.70 0.47 -53.40
C GLU A 6 37.35 0.16 -51.94
N ALA A 7 36.05 0.19 -51.64
CA ALA A 7 35.44 -0.18 -50.38
C ALA A 7 35.05 -1.67 -50.43
N ASN A 8 35.33 -2.43 -49.36
CA ASN A 8 34.90 -3.82 -49.23
C ASN A 8 33.76 -3.92 -48.20
N GLU A 9 32.54 -4.11 -48.69
CA GLU A 9 31.37 -4.49 -47.90
C GLU A 9 31.47 -5.97 -47.51
N ALA A 10 31.37 -6.26 -46.21
CA ALA A 10 31.28 -7.61 -45.69
C ALA A 10 29.85 -8.15 -45.86
N THR A 11 29.63 -9.01 -46.85
CA THR A 11 28.37 -9.73 -47.07
C THR A 11 28.23 -10.86 -46.04
N GLY A 12 27.10 -10.88 -45.31
CA GLY A 12 26.73 -11.99 -44.42
C GLY A 12 26.50 -13.31 -45.20
N PRO A 13 26.49 -14.46 -44.51
CA PRO A 13 26.39 -15.75 -45.18
C PRO A 13 25.09 -15.89 -45.98
N ASP A 14 25.22 -16.32 -47.24
CA ASP A 14 24.12 -16.49 -48.20
C ASP A 14 23.07 -17.47 -47.64
N PRO A 15 21.81 -17.04 -47.45
CA PRO A 15 20.74 -17.86 -46.86
C PRO A 15 20.53 -19.20 -47.59
N LYS A 16 20.82 -19.27 -48.90
CA LYS A 16 20.74 -20.52 -49.67
C LYS A 16 21.78 -21.56 -49.25
N LYS A 17 22.92 -21.13 -48.72
CA LYS A 17 24.00 -22.00 -48.24
C LYS A 17 23.61 -22.65 -46.91
N ILE A 18 22.98 -21.88 -46.03
CA ILE A 18 22.48 -22.34 -44.73
C ILE A 18 21.33 -23.35 -44.93
N GLU A 19 20.40 -23.08 -45.86
CA GLU A 19 19.32 -24.03 -46.18
C GLU A 19 19.85 -25.37 -46.68
N LYS A 20 20.90 -25.36 -47.51
CA LYS A 20 21.53 -26.59 -48.01
C LYS A 20 22.22 -27.39 -46.90
N GLU A 21 22.97 -26.72 -46.03
CA GLU A 21 23.62 -27.36 -44.87
C GLU A 21 22.60 -27.92 -43.87
N LEU A 22 21.51 -27.19 -43.61
CA LEU A 22 20.44 -27.65 -42.72
C LEU A 22 19.68 -28.84 -43.32
N GLY A 23 19.42 -28.81 -44.63
CA GLY A 23 18.79 -29.90 -45.36
C GLY A 23 19.63 -31.17 -45.38
N GLU A 24 20.95 -31.04 -45.61
CA GLU A 24 21.90 -32.17 -45.55
C GLU A 24 22.01 -32.73 -44.13
N PHE A 25 22.05 -31.87 -43.10
CA PHE A 25 22.09 -32.28 -41.70
C PHE A 25 20.83 -33.04 -41.26
N LEU A 26 19.65 -32.55 -41.65
CA LEU A 26 18.37 -33.16 -41.29
C LEU A 26 18.14 -34.49 -42.03
N ASN A 27 18.55 -34.60 -43.30
CA ASN A 27 18.50 -35.87 -44.03
C ASN A 27 19.42 -36.94 -43.41
N LYS A 28 20.60 -36.52 -42.90
CA LYS A 28 21.56 -37.42 -42.25
C LYS A 28 21.08 -37.91 -40.89
N LYS A 29 20.27 -37.13 -40.16
CA LYS A 29 19.73 -37.51 -38.85
C LYS A 29 18.39 -38.25 -38.90
N PHE A 30 17.53 -37.98 -39.88
CA PHE A 30 16.12 -38.42 -39.86
C PHE A 30 15.67 -39.26 -41.05
N GLY A 31 16.59 -39.74 -41.90
CA GLY A 31 16.28 -40.80 -42.87
C GLY A 31 15.23 -40.41 -43.92
N GLY A 32 15.58 -39.49 -44.82
CA GLY A 32 14.95 -39.35 -46.15
C GLY A 32 13.48 -38.92 -46.22
N SER A 33 12.87 -38.43 -45.14
CA SER A 33 11.44 -38.10 -45.11
C SER A 33 11.12 -36.75 -44.44
N VAL A 34 11.96 -35.73 -44.64
CA VAL A 34 11.66 -34.35 -44.21
C VAL A 34 11.84 -33.40 -45.39
N LYS A 35 10.72 -32.95 -45.98
CA LYS A 35 10.67 -31.82 -46.92
C LYS A 35 10.31 -30.56 -46.14
N ILE A 36 11.24 -29.60 -46.06
CA ILE A 36 10.96 -28.26 -45.54
C ILE A 36 10.23 -27.49 -46.66
N LEU A 37 8.98 -27.12 -46.43
CA LEU A 37 8.24 -26.19 -47.29
C LEU A 37 8.26 -24.82 -46.64
N THR A 38 8.99 -23.87 -47.22
CA THR A 38 8.96 -22.46 -46.85
C THR A 38 7.86 -21.77 -47.68
N PRO A 39 6.78 -21.25 -47.09
CA PRO A 39 5.87 -20.38 -47.82
C PRO A 39 6.53 -19.01 -48.00
N SER A 40 6.84 -18.66 -49.25
CA SER A 40 7.34 -17.35 -49.64
C SER A 40 6.20 -16.34 -49.59
N ILE A 41 6.06 -15.63 -48.47
CA ILE A 41 5.25 -14.40 -48.39
C ILE A 41 6.23 -13.26 -48.10
N GLN A 42 6.53 -12.47 -49.12
CA GLN A 42 7.25 -11.21 -48.97
C GLN A 42 6.36 -10.23 -48.15
N PRO A 43 6.91 -9.50 -47.17
CA PRO A 43 6.15 -8.49 -46.46
C PRO A 43 5.78 -7.35 -47.41
N GLN A 44 4.48 -7.14 -47.64
CA GLN A 44 3.97 -5.93 -48.27
C GLN A 44 4.24 -4.75 -47.35
N GLN A 45 5.05 -3.79 -47.83
CA GLN A 45 5.15 -2.48 -47.20
C GLN A 45 3.87 -1.70 -47.53
N GLU A 46 2.90 -1.70 -46.63
CA GLU A 46 1.86 -0.66 -46.65
C GLU A 46 2.49 0.67 -46.26
N ILE A 47 2.43 1.63 -47.18
CA ILE A 47 2.79 3.03 -46.92
C ILE A 47 1.69 3.61 -46.03
N ILE A 48 1.89 3.57 -44.72
CA ILE A 48 1.03 4.27 -43.77
C ILE A 48 1.38 5.76 -43.85
N THR A 49 0.66 6.53 -44.68
CA THR A 49 0.57 7.99 -44.59
C THR A 49 -0.32 8.36 -43.40
N GLY A 50 0.20 8.12 -42.20
CA GLY A 50 -0.40 8.57 -40.95
C GLY A 50 0.50 9.63 -40.33
N LYS A 51 -0.06 10.82 -40.06
CA LYS A 51 0.57 11.85 -39.22
C LYS A 51 1.21 11.17 -38.02
N THR A 52 2.49 11.45 -37.77
CA THR A 52 3.17 11.11 -36.52
C THR A 52 2.24 11.52 -35.38
N PRO A 53 1.77 10.59 -34.53
CA PRO A 53 1.14 11.01 -33.30
C PRO A 53 2.21 11.81 -32.56
N GLU A 54 1.94 13.09 -32.28
CA GLU A 54 2.67 13.78 -31.24
C GLU A 54 2.52 12.94 -29.97
N SER A 55 3.54 12.15 -29.65
CA SER A 55 3.62 11.45 -28.39
C SER A 55 3.88 12.51 -27.33
N GLY A 56 2.82 13.17 -26.86
CA GLY A 56 2.86 13.80 -25.56
C GLY A 56 3.30 12.72 -24.59
N LYS A 57 4.53 12.81 -24.07
CA LYS A 57 5.03 11.90 -23.02
C LYS A 57 3.95 11.90 -21.93
N LYS A 58 3.30 10.75 -21.72
CA LYS A 58 2.44 10.58 -20.54
C LYS A 58 3.33 10.88 -19.33
N LYS A 59 2.84 11.65 -18.36
CA LYS A 59 3.52 11.79 -17.08
C LYS A 59 3.62 10.39 -16.46
N LEU A 60 4.82 9.84 -16.32
CA LEU A 60 5.04 8.48 -15.81
C LEU A 60 4.44 8.32 -14.40
N ILE A 61 4.63 9.33 -13.54
CA ILE A 61 4.09 9.35 -12.18
C ILE A 61 3.60 10.76 -11.82
N ASP A 62 2.31 10.91 -11.52
CA ASP A 62 1.78 12.13 -10.90
C ASP A 62 2.07 12.14 -9.39
N PHE A 63 3.36 12.08 -9.03
CA PHE A 63 3.78 12.05 -7.64
C PHE A 63 3.73 13.45 -7.04
N ASN A 64 2.73 13.75 -6.20
CA ASN A 64 2.64 15.04 -5.51
C ASN A 64 2.57 14.93 -3.98
N ILE A 65 2.91 13.76 -3.43
CA ILE A 65 2.76 13.48 -2.00
C ILE A 65 3.88 14.14 -1.20
N LYS A 66 3.51 14.92 -0.19
CA LYS A 66 4.46 15.53 0.75
C LYS A 66 4.84 14.55 1.87
N PRO A 67 6.05 14.67 2.47
CA PRO A 67 6.44 13.81 3.59
C PRO A 67 5.45 13.81 4.75
N SER A 68 4.87 14.97 5.10
CA SER A 68 3.86 15.08 6.16
C SER A 68 2.57 14.32 5.84
N GLU A 69 2.14 14.32 4.57
CA GLU A 69 0.96 13.59 4.11
C GLU A 69 1.21 12.07 4.13
N LEU A 70 2.42 11.65 3.77
CA LEU A 70 2.80 10.24 3.84
C LEU A 70 2.90 9.77 5.31
N ILE A 71 3.49 10.55 6.22
CA ILE A 71 3.51 10.22 7.66
C ILE A 71 2.07 10.08 8.18
N SER A 72 1.21 11.04 7.87
CA SER A 72 -0.21 11.02 8.27
C SER A 72 -0.98 9.82 7.69
N TYR A 73 -0.60 9.32 6.52
CA TYR A 73 -1.13 8.07 5.99
C TYR A 73 -0.61 6.87 6.81
N LEU A 74 0.69 6.81 7.09
CA LEU A 74 1.30 5.71 7.83
C LEU A 74 0.80 5.64 9.28
N ASP A 75 0.50 6.78 9.91
CA ASP A 75 -0.06 6.88 11.27
C ASP A 75 -1.41 6.18 11.42
N GLN A 76 -2.12 5.92 10.32
CA GLN A 76 -3.41 5.21 10.32
C GLN A 76 -3.25 3.69 10.39
N TYR A 77 -2.02 3.18 10.18
CA TYR A 77 -1.74 1.75 10.10
C TYR A 77 -0.55 1.30 10.95
N VAL A 78 0.36 2.21 11.32
CA VAL A 78 1.60 1.91 12.02
C VAL A 78 1.70 2.72 13.32
N VAL A 79 1.63 2.00 14.43
CA VAL A 79 1.85 2.57 15.77
C VAL A 79 3.33 2.80 16.03
N ARG A 80 3.65 3.89 16.72
CA ARG A 80 5.02 4.28 17.12
C ARG A 80 5.88 4.51 15.86
N GLN A 81 7.14 4.07 15.86
CA GLN A 81 8.07 4.17 14.73
C GLN A 81 8.21 5.60 14.17
N ASP A 82 8.04 6.64 14.98
CA ASP A 82 7.92 8.02 14.51
C ASP A 82 9.16 8.51 13.76
N LYS A 83 10.34 8.18 14.29
CA LYS A 83 11.61 8.48 13.63
C LYS A 83 11.74 7.73 12.30
N ALA A 84 11.33 6.45 12.27
CA ALA A 84 11.39 5.65 11.06
C ALA A 84 10.43 6.14 9.97
N LYS A 85 9.17 6.45 10.34
CA LYS A 85 8.17 7.09 9.47
C LYS A 85 8.71 8.40 8.90
N SER A 86 9.32 9.26 9.73
CA SER A 86 9.90 10.52 9.29
C SER A 86 11.04 10.35 8.29
N VAL A 87 12.01 9.46 8.58
CA VAL A 87 13.15 9.19 7.70
C VAL A 87 12.67 8.62 6.36
N LEU A 88 11.82 7.59 6.40
CA LEU A 88 11.30 6.94 5.21
C LEU A 88 10.47 7.89 4.36
N ALA A 89 9.50 8.60 4.96
CA ALA A 89 8.67 9.54 4.22
C ALA A 89 9.52 10.63 3.56
N THR A 90 10.50 11.18 4.27
CA THR A 90 11.39 12.21 3.72
C THR A 90 12.22 11.67 2.55
N LYS A 91 12.89 10.53 2.72
CA LYS A 91 13.81 10.00 1.70
C LYS A 91 13.07 9.46 0.48
N ILE A 92 11.97 8.75 0.68
CA ILE A 92 11.19 8.17 -0.40
C ILE A 92 10.44 9.26 -1.17
N CYS A 93 9.78 10.22 -0.51
CA CYS A 93 9.17 11.36 -1.21
C CYS A 93 10.21 12.18 -1.98
N THR A 94 11.41 12.35 -1.43
CA THR A 94 12.50 13.07 -2.12
C THR A 94 12.96 12.32 -3.36
N HIS A 95 13.09 10.99 -3.27
CA HIS A 95 13.47 10.12 -4.40
C HIS A 95 12.50 10.29 -5.57
N PHE A 96 11.20 10.09 -5.34
CA PHE A 96 10.19 10.19 -6.40
C PHE A 96 9.95 11.62 -6.90
N ASN A 97 10.06 12.63 -6.04
CA ASN A 97 10.01 14.03 -6.51
C ASN A 97 11.19 14.39 -7.42
N ARG A 98 12.38 13.83 -7.17
CA ARG A 98 13.55 14.05 -8.03
C ARG A 98 13.35 13.43 -9.41
N ILE A 99 12.81 12.21 -9.47
CA ILE A 99 12.48 11.53 -10.73
C ILE A 99 11.49 12.39 -11.53
N ARG A 100 10.36 12.79 -10.90
CA ARG A 100 9.36 13.68 -11.53
C ARG A 100 9.96 14.99 -12.04
N HIS A 101 10.85 15.61 -11.27
CA HIS A 101 11.49 16.87 -11.67
C HIS A 101 12.42 16.68 -12.87
N GLN A 102 13.17 15.58 -12.93
CA GLN A 102 14.03 15.25 -14.08
C GLN A 102 13.21 15.03 -15.36
N GLU A 103 12.07 14.37 -15.26
CA GLU A 103 11.15 14.17 -16.39
C GLU A 103 10.53 15.47 -16.90
N THR A 104 10.11 16.35 -15.98
CA THR A 104 9.41 17.59 -16.32
C THR A 104 10.34 18.61 -17.00
N MET A 105 11.63 18.61 -16.66
CA MET A 105 12.55 19.66 -17.09
C MET A 105 12.99 19.54 -18.56
N ASN A 106 12.99 18.36 -19.21
CA ASN A 106 13.30 18.10 -20.65
C ASN A 106 14.47 18.89 -21.30
N THR A 107 15.25 19.65 -20.53
CA THR A 107 16.44 20.41 -20.92
C THR A 107 17.64 19.60 -20.45
N GLU A 108 18.66 19.49 -21.32
CA GLU A 108 19.95 18.85 -21.04
C GLU A 108 20.27 18.92 -19.55
N PRO A 109 20.25 17.78 -18.84
CA PRO A 109 20.27 17.83 -17.41
C PRO A 109 21.62 18.43 -17.02
N PHE A 110 21.60 19.40 -16.12
CA PHE A 110 22.65 19.46 -15.12
C PHE A 110 22.54 18.15 -14.31
N LYS A 111 22.91 17.02 -14.93
CA LYS A 111 23.10 15.72 -14.29
C LYS A 111 24.24 15.99 -13.33
N ILE A 112 23.89 16.30 -12.09
CA ILE A 112 24.86 16.42 -11.01
C ILE A 112 25.63 15.11 -11.04
N THR A 113 26.90 15.18 -11.45
CA THR A 113 27.76 14.01 -11.52
C THR A 113 27.86 13.41 -10.11
N GLY A 114 27.55 12.12 -9.98
CA GLY A 114 27.58 11.43 -8.69
C GLY A 114 26.31 11.54 -7.84
N ASN A 115 25.12 11.61 -8.45
CA ASN A 115 23.87 11.51 -7.69
C ASN A 115 23.74 10.11 -7.07
N ILE A 116 23.98 9.99 -5.76
CA ILE A 116 23.89 8.73 -5.03
C ILE A 116 22.41 8.44 -4.71
N LYS A 117 21.90 7.30 -5.17
CA LYS A 117 20.57 6.81 -4.76
C LYS A 117 20.49 6.69 -3.25
N SER A 118 19.37 7.14 -2.69
CA SER A 118 19.13 7.06 -1.25
C SER A 118 18.59 5.68 -0.86
N ASN A 119 19.27 4.60 -1.28
CA ASN A 119 18.95 3.25 -0.84
C ASN A 119 18.97 3.17 0.70
N ILE A 120 18.08 2.37 1.25
CA ILE A 120 17.74 2.42 2.68
C ILE A 120 18.02 1.08 3.33
N LEU A 121 18.69 1.10 4.49
CA LEU A 121 18.83 -0.04 5.38
C LEU A 121 17.89 0.11 6.59
N LEU A 122 16.96 -0.83 6.75
CA LEU A 122 16.10 -0.98 7.91
C LEU A 122 16.77 -1.90 8.95
N LEU A 123 16.91 -1.39 10.16
CA LEU A 123 17.48 -2.10 11.31
C LEU A 123 16.41 -2.25 12.40
N GLY A 124 16.31 -3.43 13.00
CA GLY A 124 15.46 -3.66 14.18
C GLY A 124 14.96 -5.09 14.24
N PRO A 125 14.36 -5.54 15.36
CA PRO A 125 13.92 -6.92 15.54
C PRO A 125 12.83 -7.37 14.55
N THR A 126 12.54 -8.67 14.55
CA THR A 126 11.43 -9.23 13.78
C THR A 126 10.08 -8.77 14.36
N GLY A 127 9.04 -8.74 13.53
CA GLY A 127 7.68 -8.46 14.01
C GLY A 127 7.37 -7.00 14.39
N ILE A 128 8.25 -6.04 14.14
CA ILE A 128 7.99 -4.60 14.42
C ILE A 128 7.38 -3.81 13.24
N GLY A 129 7.08 -4.48 12.13
CA GLY A 129 6.42 -3.86 10.98
C GLY A 129 7.32 -3.37 9.84
N LYS A 130 8.60 -3.77 9.77
CA LYS A 130 9.53 -3.39 8.67
C LYS A 130 8.93 -3.57 7.27
N THR A 131 8.53 -4.80 6.94
CA THR A 131 7.92 -5.12 5.64
C THR A 131 6.58 -4.39 5.44
N TYR A 132 5.76 -4.33 6.49
CA TYR A 132 4.42 -3.74 6.42
C TYR A 132 4.49 -2.24 6.11
N LEU A 133 5.41 -1.53 6.76
CA LEU A 133 5.66 -0.11 6.56
C LEU A 133 6.04 0.21 5.11
N ILE A 134 6.94 -0.56 4.51
CA ILE A 134 7.34 -0.35 3.11
C ILE A 134 6.21 -0.69 2.13
N LYS A 135 5.48 -1.78 2.38
CA LYS A 135 4.32 -2.16 1.55
C LYS A 135 3.26 -1.04 1.54
N LEU A 136 2.98 -0.42 2.69
CA LEU A 136 2.06 0.71 2.80
C LEU A 136 2.57 1.93 2.02
N ILE A 137 3.86 2.25 2.13
CA ILE A 137 4.45 3.36 1.37
C ILE A 137 4.31 3.11 -0.14
N ALA A 138 4.69 1.93 -0.63
CA ALA A 138 4.57 1.61 -2.05
C ALA A 138 3.11 1.70 -2.55
N LYS A 139 2.16 1.12 -1.78
CA LYS A 139 0.72 1.22 -2.07
C LYS A 139 0.25 2.67 -2.12
N LYS A 140 0.72 3.52 -1.21
CA LYS A 140 0.33 4.94 -1.15
C LYS A 140 0.88 5.78 -2.30
N ILE A 141 2.10 5.47 -2.72
CA ILE A 141 2.77 6.15 -3.82
C ILE A 141 2.23 5.68 -5.17
N GLY A 142 1.77 4.43 -5.26
CA GLY A 142 1.23 3.83 -6.49
C GLY A 142 2.33 3.32 -7.43
N VAL A 143 3.45 2.86 -6.89
CA VAL A 143 4.59 2.32 -7.66
C VAL A 143 4.70 0.80 -7.49
N PRO A 144 5.24 0.08 -8.49
CA PRO A 144 5.47 -1.36 -8.41
C PRO A 144 6.35 -1.72 -7.20
N PHE A 145 6.03 -2.83 -6.54
CA PHE A 145 6.72 -3.27 -5.33
C PHE A 145 7.01 -4.77 -5.38
N VAL A 146 8.30 -5.13 -5.28
CA VAL A 146 8.73 -6.53 -5.17
C VAL A 146 9.35 -6.75 -3.79
N LYS A 147 8.95 -7.86 -3.16
CA LYS A 147 9.55 -8.36 -1.92
C LYS A 147 10.33 -9.64 -2.20
N ALA A 148 11.57 -9.70 -1.75
CA ALA A 148 12.35 -10.93 -1.72
C ALA A 148 13.09 -11.12 -0.40
N ASP A 149 13.63 -12.33 -0.23
CA ASP A 149 14.46 -12.72 0.90
C ASP A 149 15.89 -12.93 0.39
N ALA A 150 16.87 -12.29 1.03
CA ALA A 150 18.27 -12.34 0.63
C ALA A 150 18.83 -13.75 0.59
N THR A 151 18.31 -14.66 1.42
CA THR A 151 18.78 -16.05 1.53
C THR A 151 18.45 -16.93 0.33
N LYS A 152 17.52 -16.49 -0.54
CA LYS A 152 17.10 -17.22 -1.73
C LYS A 152 18.04 -17.05 -2.93
N PHE A 153 18.94 -16.06 -2.88
CA PHE A 153 19.83 -15.73 -3.99
C PHE A 153 21.16 -16.46 -3.89
N SER A 154 21.81 -16.64 -5.04
CA SER A 154 23.17 -17.17 -5.14
C SER A 154 23.97 -16.39 -6.18
N GLU A 155 25.30 -16.35 -6.03
CA GLU A 155 26.19 -15.61 -6.95
C GLU A 155 26.05 -16.04 -8.41
N THR A 156 25.82 -17.34 -8.65
CA THR A 156 25.79 -17.90 -10.00
C THR A 156 24.37 -18.03 -10.56
N GLY A 157 23.32 -17.88 -9.74
CA GLY A 157 21.93 -18.13 -10.15
C GLY A 157 21.59 -19.59 -10.50
N TYR A 158 22.52 -20.54 -10.31
CA TYR A 158 22.32 -21.96 -10.69
C TYR A 158 21.71 -22.82 -9.57
N VAL A 159 22.00 -22.52 -8.30
CA VAL A 159 21.52 -23.29 -7.13
C VAL A 159 20.51 -22.48 -6.29
N GLY A 160 20.39 -21.19 -6.56
CA GLY A 160 19.38 -20.27 -6.01
C GLY A 160 18.97 -19.24 -7.07
N GLY A 161 18.05 -18.33 -6.74
CA GLY A 161 17.56 -17.32 -7.68
C GLY A 161 18.65 -16.33 -8.12
N ASP A 162 18.47 -15.75 -9.31
CA ASP A 162 19.27 -14.64 -9.80
C ASP A 162 18.73 -13.31 -9.21
N VAL A 163 19.63 -12.43 -8.82
CA VAL A 163 19.26 -11.11 -8.29
C VAL A 163 18.55 -10.27 -9.36
N GLU A 164 18.87 -10.46 -10.65
CA GLU A 164 18.20 -9.78 -11.75
C GLU A 164 16.72 -10.18 -11.89
N ASP A 165 16.31 -11.33 -11.37
CA ASP A 165 14.90 -11.75 -11.35
C ASP A 165 14.02 -10.77 -10.55
N LEU A 166 14.59 -10.06 -9.57
CA LEU A 166 13.90 -8.98 -8.85
C LEU A 166 13.38 -7.90 -9.80
N ILE A 167 14.18 -7.56 -10.81
CA ILE A 167 13.84 -6.52 -11.78
C ILE A 167 12.79 -7.04 -12.76
N ARG A 168 12.91 -8.30 -13.17
CA ARG A 168 11.93 -8.98 -14.02
C ARG A 168 10.57 -9.06 -13.33
N ASP A 169 10.54 -9.42 -12.05
CA ASP A 169 9.32 -9.46 -11.25
C ASP A 169 8.71 -8.07 -11.03
N LEU A 170 9.55 -7.01 -10.98
CA LEU A 170 9.07 -5.64 -10.87
C LEU A 170 8.32 -5.20 -12.13
N VAL A 171 8.79 -5.62 -13.32
CA VAL A 171 8.09 -5.39 -14.59
C VAL A 171 6.77 -6.16 -14.65
N LYS A 172 6.73 -7.39 -14.14
CA LYS A 172 5.47 -8.15 -14.04
C LYS A 172 4.47 -7.43 -13.14
N GLU A 173 4.92 -6.93 -11.99
CA GLU A 173 4.07 -6.14 -11.07
C GLU A 173 3.58 -4.84 -11.72
N ALA A 174 4.40 -4.24 -12.58
CA ALA A 174 4.04 -3.09 -13.41
C ALA A 174 3.15 -3.44 -14.63
N LYS A 175 2.73 -4.70 -14.80
CA LYS A 175 1.94 -5.18 -15.95
C LYS A 175 2.61 -4.88 -17.30
N ASP A 176 3.90 -5.18 -17.40
CA ASP A 176 4.75 -4.95 -18.57
C ASP A 176 5.00 -3.47 -18.93
N ASP A 177 4.65 -2.54 -18.03
CA ASP A 177 5.02 -1.13 -18.14
C ASP A 177 6.46 -0.91 -17.64
N ILE A 178 7.39 -0.85 -18.59
CA ILE A 178 8.84 -0.68 -18.31
C ILE A 178 9.09 0.65 -17.61
N GLU A 179 8.49 1.73 -18.10
CA GLU A 179 8.65 3.09 -17.57
C GLU A 179 8.20 3.15 -16.10
N LEU A 180 7.06 2.56 -15.79
CA LEU A 180 6.57 2.46 -14.42
C LEU A 180 7.45 1.54 -13.54
N ALA A 181 7.96 0.44 -14.09
CA ALA A 181 8.84 -0.50 -13.38
C ALA A 181 10.19 0.13 -13.00
N GLU A 182 10.76 0.97 -13.87
CA GLU A 182 12.00 1.72 -13.58
C GLU A 182 11.84 2.65 -12.36
N CYS A 183 10.61 3.01 -12.01
CA CYS A 183 10.28 3.79 -10.83
C CYS A 183 9.72 2.93 -9.67
N GLY A 184 10.02 1.64 -9.62
CA GLY A 184 9.55 0.74 -8.57
C GLY A 184 10.41 0.73 -7.30
N ILE A 185 9.94 -0.05 -6.32
CA ILE A 185 10.64 -0.33 -5.06
C ILE A 185 10.96 -1.81 -4.97
N VAL A 186 12.23 -2.13 -4.72
CA VAL A 186 12.71 -3.49 -4.42
C VAL A 186 13.01 -3.58 -2.93
N TYR A 187 12.28 -4.44 -2.22
CA TYR A 187 12.50 -4.71 -0.81
C TYR A 187 13.14 -6.08 -0.60
N ILE A 188 14.28 -6.10 0.08
CA ILE A 188 15.05 -7.33 0.37
C ILE A 188 15.10 -7.51 1.88
N ASP A 189 14.46 -8.56 2.39
CA ASP A 189 14.51 -8.94 3.80
C ASP A 189 15.68 -9.89 4.10
N GLU A 190 15.97 -10.08 5.39
CA GLU A 190 17.00 -10.99 5.90
C GLU A 190 18.42 -10.73 5.36
N VAL A 191 18.74 -9.48 5.01
CA VAL A 191 20.07 -9.11 4.49
C VAL A 191 21.18 -9.32 5.50
N ASP A 192 20.86 -9.38 6.79
CA ASP A 192 21.81 -9.73 7.85
C ASP A 192 22.30 -11.18 7.77
N LYS A 193 21.61 -12.07 7.03
CA LYS A 193 22.00 -13.48 6.87
C LYS A 193 23.04 -13.70 5.77
N ILE A 194 23.15 -12.77 4.83
CA ILE A 194 24.19 -12.78 3.78
C ILE A 194 25.49 -12.10 4.23
N ALA A 195 25.54 -11.54 5.44
CA ALA A 195 26.78 -11.07 6.05
C ALA A 195 27.73 -12.26 6.28
N ALA A 196 29.03 -12.05 6.02
CA ALA A 196 30.05 -13.06 6.25
C ALA A 196 30.19 -13.34 7.74
N SER A 197 29.97 -14.59 8.16
CA SER A 197 30.24 -14.99 9.55
C SER A 197 31.74 -15.24 9.73
N PRO A 198 32.40 -14.67 10.77
CA PRO A 198 33.85 -14.81 10.96
C PRO A 198 34.35 -16.25 11.17
N ASN A 199 33.46 -17.20 11.49
CA ASN A 199 33.84 -18.55 11.95
C ASN A 199 33.65 -19.68 10.92
N VAL A 200 33.25 -19.41 9.66
CA VAL A 200 32.97 -20.48 8.66
C VAL A 200 33.61 -20.17 7.31
N ILE A 201 34.82 -20.67 7.07
CA ILE A 201 35.65 -20.34 5.89
C ILE A 201 35.03 -20.84 4.57
N GLY A 202 34.35 -21.99 4.55
CA GLY A 202 33.84 -22.61 3.32
C GLY A 202 32.52 -22.06 2.76
N ALA A 203 31.64 -21.53 3.61
CA ALA A 203 30.33 -21.00 3.21
C ALA A 203 30.33 -19.48 2.95
N GLN A 204 31.47 -18.82 3.16
CA GLN A 204 31.63 -17.37 2.99
C GLN A 204 31.52 -16.95 1.52
N ILE A 205 32.09 -17.72 0.58
CA ILE A 205 32.16 -17.38 -0.84
C ILE A 205 30.76 -17.13 -1.42
N SER A 206 29.80 -18.02 -1.10
CA SER A 206 28.43 -17.90 -1.59
C SER A 206 27.69 -16.69 -1.02
N ARG A 207 27.89 -16.35 0.26
CA ARG A 207 27.19 -15.23 0.93
C ARG A 207 27.71 -13.87 0.50
N THR A 208 29.04 -13.72 0.40
CA THR A 208 29.66 -12.49 -0.15
C THR A 208 29.36 -12.33 -1.63
N GLY A 209 29.26 -13.43 -2.38
CA GLY A 209 28.88 -13.41 -3.79
C GLY A 209 27.49 -12.80 -4.02
N VAL A 210 26.52 -13.06 -3.14
CA VAL A 210 25.19 -12.41 -3.20
C VAL A 210 25.28 -10.89 -2.98
N GLN A 211 26.11 -10.44 -2.03
CA GLN A 211 26.31 -8.99 -1.81
C GLN A 211 26.87 -8.31 -3.07
N ARG A 212 27.82 -8.96 -3.76
CA ARG A 212 28.39 -8.44 -5.02
C ARG A 212 27.40 -8.48 -6.18
N ALA A 213 26.60 -9.53 -6.29
CA ALA A 213 25.54 -9.63 -7.29
C ALA A 213 24.51 -8.49 -7.15
N LEU A 214 24.21 -8.06 -5.92
CA LEU A 214 23.32 -6.93 -5.62
C LEU A 214 23.90 -5.55 -5.95
N LEU A 215 25.22 -5.39 -6.03
CA LEU A 215 25.84 -4.09 -6.35
C LEU A 215 25.37 -3.56 -7.72
N LYS A 216 25.38 -4.43 -8.73
CA LYS A 216 25.02 -4.07 -10.12
C LYS A 216 23.62 -3.45 -10.22
N PRO A 217 22.53 -4.10 -9.79
CA PRO A 217 21.20 -3.52 -9.89
C PRO A 217 21.00 -2.29 -9.00
N MET A 218 21.74 -2.15 -7.88
CA MET A 218 21.65 -0.99 -7.00
C MET A 218 22.33 0.28 -7.54
N GLU A 219 23.29 0.14 -8.47
CA GLU A 219 23.99 1.25 -9.13
C GLU A 219 23.19 1.79 -10.31
N GLU A 220 23.57 1.52 -11.55
CA GLU A 220 22.82 1.91 -12.75
C GLU A 220 23.15 0.86 -13.81
N THR A 221 22.33 -0.19 -13.87
CA THR A 221 22.53 -1.29 -14.82
C THR A 221 21.32 -1.39 -15.75
N GLU A 222 21.59 -1.73 -17.01
CA GLU A 222 20.57 -2.15 -17.96
C GLU A 222 20.36 -3.65 -17.80
N VAL A 223 19.19 -4.05 -17.29
CA VAL A 223 18.85 -5.46 -17.13
C VAL A 223 18.02 -5.91 -18.33
N ASP A 224 18.48 -6.96 -19.02
CA ASP A 224 17.70 -7.57 -20.09
C ASP A 224 16.53 -8.36 -19.47
N LEU A 225 15.30 -8.06 -19.91
CA LEU A 225 14.09 -8.76 -19.44
C LEU A 225 13.99 -10.21 -19.93
N LYS A 226 14.94 -10.64 -20.74
CA LYS A 226 15.01 -11.96 -21.31
C LYS A 226 15.64 -12.91 -20.31
N VAL A 227 14.99 -14.03 -20.05
CA VAL A 227 15.65 -15.17 -19.42
C VAL A 227 16.19 -16.05 -20.55
N PRO A 228 17.48 -16.41 -20.61
CA PRO A 228 18.07 -17.21 -21.69
C PRO A 228 17.40 -18.57 -21.95
N HIS A 229 16.50 -19.02 -21.08
CA HIS A 229 15.92 -20.37 -21.07
C HIS A 229 14.38 -20.42 -21.06
N ASP A 230 13.67 -19.29 -21.25
CA ASP A 230 12.20 -19.30 -21.28
C ASP A 230 11.66 -19.52 -22.72
N PRO A 231 10.99 -20.66 -23.00
CA PRO A 231 10.44 -20.97 -24.32
C PRO A 231 9.34 -20.00 -24.77
N VAL A 232 8.62 -19.34 -23.85
CA VAL A 232 7.58 -18.35 -24.19
C VAL A 232 8.22 -17.07 -24.74
N SER A 233 9.29 -16.61 -24.10
CA SER A 233 10.08 -15.46 -24.55
C SER A 233 10.70 -15.71 -25.94
N MET A 234 11.14 -16.94 -26.23
CA MET A 234 11.65 -17.31 -27.56
C MET A 234 10.55 -17.36 -28.65
N MET A 235 9.35 -17.83 -28.31
CA MET A 235 8.21 -17.83 -29.26
C MET A 235 7.73 -16.41 -29.58
N GLN A 236 7.63 -15.53 -28.59
CA GLN A 236 7.29 -14.12 -28.80
C GLN A 236 8.34 -13.39 -29.66
N GLU A 237 9.62 -13.74 -29.54
CA GLU A 237 10.67 -13.22 -30.42
C GLU A 237 10.51 -13.68 -31.87
N LEU A 238 10.17 -14.95 -32.10
CA LEU A 238 9.92 -15.44 -33.46
C LEU A 238 8.75 -14.70 -34.10
N GLU A 239 7.66 -14.46 -33.36
CA GLU A 239 6.51 -13.72 -33.86
C GLU A 239 6.80 -12.22 -34.08
N ALA A 240 7.49 -11.56 -33.15
CA ALA A 240 7.84 -10.14 -33.27
C ALA A 240 8.88 -9.88 -34.36
N PHE A 241 9.85 -10.78 -34.51
CA PHE A 241 10.86 -10.75 -35.57
C PHE A 241 10.22 -11.00 -36.95
N GLN A 242 9.29 -11.95 -37.05
CA GLN A 242 8.53 -12.20 -38.28
C GLN A 242 7.70 -10.98 -38.71
N ARG A 243 7.14 -10.22 -37.75
CA ARG A 243 6.30 -9.04 -38.05
C ARG A 243 7.09 -7.76 -38.34
N THR A 244 8.22 -7.54 -37.68
CA THR A 244 8.91 -6.22 -37.70
C THR A 244 10.32 -6.25 -38.27
N GLY A 245 10.91 -7.43 -38.49
CA GLY A 245 12.28 -7.59 -38.99
C GLY A 245 13.39 -7.11 -38.04
N LYS A 246 13.06 -6.64 -36.84
CA LYS A 246 14.02 -6.18 -35.82
C LYS A 246 13.89 -6.99 -34.55
N ARG A 247 15.03 -7.35 -33.94
CA ARG A 247 15.07 -7.89 -32.57
C ARG A 247 14.85 -6.73 -31.58
N THR A 248 13.70 -6.67 -30.93
CA THR A 248 13.45 -5.71 -29.84
C THR A 248 13.98 -6.30 -28.53
N ALA A 249 15.17 -5.87 -28.10
CA ALA A 249 15.61 -6.15 -26.73
C ALA A 249 14.85 -5.23 -25.78
N ARG A 250 13.92 -5.79 -24.98
CA ARG A 250 13.31 -5.06 -23.88
C ARG A 250 14.28 -5.03 -22.70
N ARG A 251 14.74 -3.84 -22.34
CA ARG A 251 15.67 -3.56 -21.24
C ARG A 251 15.00 -2.67 -20.21
N VAL A 252 15.44 -2.79 -18.96
CA VAL A 252 15.02 -1.96 -17.85
C VAL A 252 16.24 -1.30 -17.25
N ASN A 253 16.18 0.03 -17.13
CA ASN A 253 17.21 0.80 -16.45
C ASN A 253 16.95 0.83 -14.94
N THR A 254 17.91 0.36 -14.13
CA THR A 254 17.70 0.32 -12.68
C THR A 254 17.96 1.64 -11.95
N SER A 255 18.39 2.71 -12.63
CA SER A 255 18.83 3.98 -12.01
C SER A 255 17.78 4.65 -11.11
N ASN A 256 16.49 4.46 -11.39
CA ASN A 256 15.41 5.05 -10.61
C ASN A 256 14.75 4.07 -9.62
N ILE A 257 15.14 2.79 -9.66
CA ILE A 257 14.60 1.76 -8.76
C ILE A 257 15.20 1.98 -7.36
N LEU A 258 14.32 2.07 -6.36
CA LEU A 258 14.72 2.25 -4.97
C LEU A 258 14.91 0.90 -4.27
N PHE A 259 16.10 0.66 -3.72
CA PHE A 259 16.37 -0.54 -2.93
C PHE A 259 16.20 -0.25 -1.43
N ILE A 260 15.38 -1.08 -0.78
CA ILE A 260 15.17 -1.05 0.67
C ILE A 260 15.52 -2.41 1.24
N LEU A 261 16.61 -2.44 2.01
CA LEU A 261 17.18 -3.63 2.62
C LEU A 261 16.73 -3.69 4.08
N SER A 262 16.46 -4.88 4.60
CA SER A 262 15.97 -5.09 5.96
C SER A 262 16.64 -6.30 6.61
N GLY A 263 16.89 -6.21 7.91
CA GLY A 263 17.40 -7.33 8.70
C GLY A 263 17.09 -7.19 10.19
N ALA A 264 17.32 -8.27 10.94
CA ALA A 264 17.22 -8.26 12.40
C ALA A 264 18.53 -7.80 13.06
N PHE A 265 19.67 -8.16 12.45
CA PHE A 265 21.01 -7.78 12.89
C PHE A 265 21.34 -8.24 14.33
N SER A 266 20.97 -9.47 14.65
CA SER A 266 21.32 -10.09 15.93
C SER A 266 22.83 -10.15 16.12
N GLY A 267 23.36 -9.57 17.19
CA GLY A 267 24.81 -9.51 17.48
C GLY A 267 25.51 -8.25 16.95
N LEU A 268 24.85 -7.40 16.13
CA LEU A 268 25.41 -6.10 15.74
C LEU A 268 25.57 -5.17 16.95
N THR A 269 24.66 -5.27 17.92
CA THR A 269 24.72 -4.53 19.19
C THR A 269 26.01 -4.81 19.96
N ASP A 270 26.53 -6.04 19.92
CA ASP A 270 27.80 -6.41 20.55
C ASP A 270 29.01 -5.77 19.86
N VAL A 271 29.01 -5.70 18.53
CA VAL A 271 30.05 -5.01 17.74
C VAL A 271 30.08 -3.53 18.11
N VAL A 272 28.91 -2.88 18.10
CA VAL A 272 28.75 -1.47 18.48
C VAL A 272 29.21 -1.24 19.92
N LYS A 273 28.83 -2.12 20.85
CA LYS A 273 29.20 -2.04 22.27
C LYS A 273 30.71 -2.16 22.45
N LYS A 274 31.39 -3.09 21.76
CA LYS A 274 32.85 -3.23 21.78
C LYS A 274 33.53 -1.94 21.31
N ARG A 275 33.07 -1.34 20.21
CA ARG A 275 33.61 -0.07 19.71
C ARG A 275 33.45 1.06 20.73
N LEU A 276 32.25 1.24 21.27
CA LEU A 276 31.96 2.30 22.24
C LEU A 276 32.76 2.12 23.54
N SER A 277 32.98 0.88 23.96
CA SER A 277 33.75 0.56 25.17
C SER A 277 35.25 0.80 24.97
N LYS A 278 35.80 0.51 23.77
CA LYS A 278 37.22 0.80 23.44
C LYS A 278 37.53 2.31 23.46
N GLN A 279 36.55 3.17 23.13
CA GLN A 279 36.71 4.63 23.19
C GLN A 279 36.73 5.20 24.62
N ALA A 280 36.27 4.44 25.62
CA ALA A 280 36.19 4.87 27.01
C ALA A 280 37.48 4.65 27.82
N ILE A 281 38.57 4.20 27.20
CA ILE A 281 39.86 3.98 27.87
C ILE A 281 40.62 5.32 27.96
N GLY A 282 40.20 6.18 28.90
CA GLY A 282 40.84 7.47 29.23
C GLY A 282 40.51 7.89 30.67
N PHE A 283 41.44 8.56 31.35
CA PHE A 283 41.28 9.02 32.74
C PHE A 283 39.99 9.85 32.90
N GLY A 284 38.98 9.29 33.59
CA GLY A 284 37.69 9.95 33.86
C GLY A 284 36.46 9.35 33.16
N ALA A 285 36.58 8.23 32.43
CA ALA A 285 35.43 7.63 31.78
C ALA A 285 34.41 7.06 32.79
N SER A 286 33.24 7.69 32.86
CA SER A 286 32.08 7.16 33.58
C SER A 286 31.71 5.79 32.99
N LEU A 287 31.62 4.76 33.83
CA LEU A 287 31.02 3.46 33.50
C LEU A 287 29.66 3.71 32.85
N THR A 288 29.57 3.56 31.53
CA THR A 288 28.31 3.73 30.80
C THR A 288 27.32 2.69 31.31
N HIS A 289 26.19 3.15 31.85
CA HIS A 289 25.03 2.33 32.16
C HIS A 289 24.71 1.38 31.00
N ALA A 290 24.10 0.23 31.31
CA ALA A 290 23.63 -0.73 30.31
C ALA A 290 22.68 -0.03 29.32
N ARG A 291 23.21 0.38 28.16
CA ARG A 291 22.42 0.97 27.08
C ARG A 291 21.47 -0.09 26.56
N LYS A 292 20.22 0.31 26.32
CA LYS A 292 19.22 -0.58 25.68
C LYS A 292 19.69 -0.93 24.27
N GLU A 293 19.40 -2.14 23.80
CA GLU A 293 19.85 -2.64 22.49
C GLU A 293 19.50 -1.69 21.33
N ASN A 294 18.29 -1.13 21.36
CA ASN A 294 17.83 -0.16 20.39
C ASN A 294 18.69 1.14 20.34
N GLU A 295 19.22 1.61 21.48
CA GLU A 295 20.13 2.76 21.50
C GLU A 295 21.47 2.43 20.84
N LEU A 296 21.95 1.19 20.99
CA LEU A 296 23.15 0.72 20.32
C LEU A 296 22.93 0.64 18.79
N LEU A 297 21.78 0.12 18.34
CA LEU A 297 21.43 0.11 16.91
C LEU A 297 21.34 1.54 16.33
N LYS A 298 20.83 2.51 17.09
CA LYS A 298 20.80 3.93 16.68
C LYS A 298 22.20 4.55 16.55
N ALA A 299 23.20 3.99 17.22
CA ALA A 299 24.59 4.43 17.16
C ALA A 299 25.43 3.69 16.11
N THR A 300 24.83 2.77 15.34
CA THR A 300 25.53 2.01 14.29
C THR A 300 26.13 2.93 13.22
N ARG A 301 27.39 2.66 12.87
CA ARG A 301 28.13 3.30 11.78
C ARG A 301 28.52 2.25 10.72
N SER A 302 29.02 2.73 9.58
CA SER A 302 29.45 1.85 8.47
C SER A 302 30.52 0.85 8.91
N GLU A 303 31.48 1.27 9.75
CA GLU A 303 32.55 0.42 10.29
C GLU A 303 32.01 -0.77 11.08
N ASP A 304 30.91 -0.61 11.82
CA ASP A 304 30.31 -1.70 12.60
C ASP A 304 29.65 -2.73 11.68
N LEU A 305 29.06 -2.29 10.56
CA LEU A 305 28.44 -3.18 9.57
C LEU A 305 29.50 -3.97 8.78
N VAL A 306 30.65 -3.35 8.52
CA VAL A 306 31.80 -4.03 7.91
C VAL A 306 32.39 -5.06 8.88
N GLU A 307 32.60 -4.70 10.15
CA GLU A 307 33.05 -5.64 11.19
C GLU A 307 32.03 -6.76 11.43
N TYR A 308 30.73 -6.49 11.27
CA TYR A 308 29.66 -7.49 11.34
C TYR A 308 29.69 -8.48 10.16
N GLY A 309 30.29 -8.12 9.02
CA GLY A 309 30.51 -9.03 7.88
C GLY A 309 29.99 -8.55 6.51
N PHE A 310 29.62 -7.28 6.36
CA PHE A 310 29.28 -6.72 5.05
C PHE A 310 30.51 -6.19 4.29
N GLU A 311 30.49 -6.27 2.97
CA GLU A 311 31.51 -5.64 2.14
C GLU A 311 31.37 -4.11 2.19
N SER A 312 32.52 -3.41 2.21
CA SER A 312 32.56 -1.95 2.28
C SER A 312 31.87 -1.27 1.09
N GLU A 313 32.01 -1.85 -0.11
CA GLU A 313 31.33 -1.40 -1.33
C GLU A 313 29.81 -1.51 -1.20
N PHE A 314 29.32 -2.63 -0.66
CA PHE A 314 27.89 -2.87 -0.45
C PHE A 314 27.28 -1.85 0.51
N ILE A 315 27.93 -1.60 1.65
CA ILE A 315 27.47 -0.57 2.61
C ILE A 315 27.61 0.84 2.01
N GLY A 316 28.59 1.08 1.15
CA GLY A 316 28.75 2.34 0.43
C GLY A 316 27.55 2.68 -0.48
N ARG A 317 26.84 1.66 -0.98
CA ARG A 317 25.61 1.82 -1.80
C ARG A 317 24.33 2.00 -0.97
N ILE A 318 24.40 1.98 0.36
CA ILE A 318 23.24 2.09 1.28
C ILE A 318 23.46 3.22 2.30
N PRO A 319 23.36 4.49 1.86
CA PRO A 319 23.71 5.63 2.70
C PRO A 319 22.68 5.95 3.79
N VAL A 320 21.42 5.55 3.62
CA VAL A 320 20.34 5.85 4.57
C VAL A 320 20.16 4.68 5.52
N ARG A 321 20.22 4.95 6.83
CA ARG A 321 19.91 3.98 7.87
C ARG A 321 18.67 4.41 8.62
N CYS A 322 17.79 3.46 8.86
CA CYS A 322 16.53 3.66 9.55
C CYS A 322 16.36 2.57 10.60
N VAL A 323 16.40 2.95 11.88
CA VAL A 323 16.21 2.02 13.00
C VAL A 323 14.76 2.08 13.44
N LEU A 324 14.11 0.92 13.50
CA LEU A 324 12.77 0.76 14.04
C LEU A 324 12.87 0.32 15.51
N ASP A 325 11.96 0.86 16.32
CA ASP A 325 11.89 0.62 17.75
C ASP A 325 11.21 -0.73 18.08
N GLU A 326 11.65 -1.35 19.17
CA GLU A 326 10.95 -2.48 19.79
C GLU A 326 9.54 -2.11 20.27
N LEU A 327 8.61 -3.05 20.08
CA LEU A 327 7.22 -2.91 20.53
C LEU A 327 7.08 -3.35 21.99
N THR A 328 6.49 -2.48 22.79
CA THR A 328 6.07 -2.80 24.16
C THR A 328 4.68 -3.45 24.16
N GLN A 329 4.28 -4.05 25.29
CA GLN A 329 2.91 -4.53 25.47
C GLN A 329 1.87 -3.44 25.19
N LYS A 330 2.14 -2.19 25.61
CA LYS A 330 1.25 -1.06 25.34
C LYS A 330 1.13 -0.80 23.83
N ASP A 331 2.24 -0.85 23.10
CA ASP A 331 2.23 -0.66 21.64
C ASP A 331 1.45 -1.77 20.94
N LEU A 332 1.53 -3.02 21.41
CA LEU A 332 0.75 -4.13 20.87
C LEU A 332 -0.77 -3.95 21.10
N TYR A 333 -1.14 -3.44 22.28
CA TYR A 333 -2.52 -3.05 22.56
C TYR A 333 -2.98 -1.90 21.66
N ASP A 334 -2.16 -0.86 21.51
CA ASP A 334 -2.46 0.28 20.65
C ASP A 334 -2.62 -0.17 19.19
N ILE A 335 -1.82 -1.15 18.72
CA ILE A 335 -1.96 -1.79 17.40
C ILE A 335 -3.34 -2.46 17.26
N LEU A 336 -3.74 -3.30 18.21
CA LEU A 336 -5.04 -3.98 18.19
C LEU A 336 -6.21 -2.98 18.23
N LYS A 337 -6.06 -1.87 18.94
CA LYS A 337 -7.08 -0.82 19.08
C LYS A 337 -7.23 0.07 17.84
N MET A 338 -6.30 0.02 16.87
CA MET A 338 -6.40 0.85 15.67
C MET A 338 -7.67 0.49 14.87
N PRO A 339 -8.43 1.48 14.36
CA PRO A 339 -9.62 1.21 13.55
C PRO A 339 -9.32 0.39 12.28
N ASN A 340 -8.14 0.59 11.68
CA ASN A 340 -7.71 -0.13 10.50
C ASN A 340 -6.87 -1.37 10.84
N ASN A 341 -6.98 -1.92 12.06
CA ASN A 341 -6.25 -3.13 12.41
C ASN A 341 -6.78 -4.33 11.61
N PRO A 342 -5.97 -4.96 10.75
CA PRO A 342 -6.45 -6.04 9.89
C PRO A 342 -6.80 -7.31 10.66
N VAL A 343 -6.20 -7.56 11.83
CA VAL A 343 -6.48 -8.75 12.65
C VAL A 343 -7.88 -8.65 13.24
N ILE A 344 -8.21 -7.51 13.87
CA ILE A 344 -9.54 -7.28 14.44
C ILE A 344 -10.60 -7.19 13.35
N LEU A 345 -10.33 -6.48 12.25
CA LEU A 345 -11.29 -6.36 11.15
C LEU A 345 -11.55 -7.72 10.47
N SER A 346 -10.51 -8.51 10.20
CA SER A 346 -10.67 -9.87 9.66
C SER A 346 -11.53 -10.70 10.59
N LYS A 347 -11.26 -10.65 11.89
CA LYS A 347 -11.99 -11.47 12.86
C LYS A 347 -13.46 -11.09 12.98
N ARG A 348 -13.76 -9.79 12.98
CA ARG A 348 -15.15 -9.31 12.93
C ARG A 348 -15.84 -9.76 11.64
N LEU A 349 -15.13 -9.76 10.51
CA LEU A 349 -15.67 -10.19 9.22
C LEU A 349 -15.96 -11.70 9.21
N ASP A 350 -15.09 -12.52 9.80
CA ASP A 350 -15.27 -13.96 9.90
C ASP A 350 -16.58 -14.29 10.63
N PHE A 351 -16.83 -13.69 11.81
CA PHE A 351 -18.11 -13.83 12.52
C PHE A 351 -19.29 -13.25 11.72
N LYS A 352 -19.11 -12.07 11.11
CA LYS A 352 -20.18 -11.41 10.33
C LYS A 352 -20.61 -12.25 9.13
N SER A 353 -19.70 -13.05 8.54
CA SER A 353 -20.02 -13.96 7.43
C SER A 353 -21.03 -15.04 7.83
N TYR A 354 -21.11 -15.37 9.12
CA TYR A 354 -22.13 -16.24 9.72
C TYR A 354 -23.31 -15.48 10.32
N GLY A 355 -23.42 -14.17 10.07
CA GLY A 355 -24.48 -13.32 10.61
C GLY A 355 -24.30 -12.95 12.09
N ILE A 356 -23.09 -13.11 12.64
CA ILE A 356 -22.79 -12.85 14.05
C ILE A 356 -22.02 -11.54 14.19
N ASP A 357 -22.59 -10.57 14.90
CA ASP A 357 -21.94 -9.29 15.18
C ASP A 357 -21.10 -9.35 16.47
N VAL A 358 -19.81 -9.01 16.35
CA VAL A 358 -18.89 -9.02 17.49
C VAL A 358 -18.20 -7.67 17.68
N VAL A 359 -18.01 -7.31 18.95
CA VAL A 359 -17.28 -6.11 19.38
C VAL A 359 -16.25 -6.48 20.45
N PHE A 360 -15.01 -6.01 20.28
CA PHE A 360 -13.94 -6.23 21.24
C PHE A 360 -13.95 -5.15 22.32
N THR A 361 -13.95 -5.56 23.58
CA THR A 361 -13.80 -4.63 24.70
C THR A 361 -12.34 -4.21 24.88
N ASP A 362 -12.12 -3.04 25.49
CA ASP A 362 -10.78 -2.52 25.77
C ASP A 362 -9.93 -3.49 26.61
N GLU A 363 -10.54 -4.14 27.60
CA GLU A 363 -9.88 -5.12 28.47
C GLU A 363 -9.54 -6.43 27.73
N ALA A 364 -10.35 -6.84 26.76
CA ALA A 364 -10.01 -7.98 25.90
C ALA A 364 -8.78 -7.67 25.03
N LEU A 365 -8.71 -6.48 24.44
CA LEU A 365 -7.56 -6.06 23.63
C LEU A 365 -6.27 -6.01 24.47
N LYS A 366 -6.34 -5.53 25.73
CA LYS A 366 -5.19 -5.53 26.66
C LYS A 366 -4.73 -6.95 27.01
N GLU A 367 -5.67 -7.87 27.22
CA GLU A 367 -5.37 -9.27 27.51
C GLU A 367 -4.68 -9.95 26.32
N LEU A 368 -5.22 -9.77 25.10
CA LEU A 368 -4.60 -10.27 23.86
C LEU A 368 -3.19 -9.72 23.66
N ALA A 369 -3.00 -8.41 23.86
CA ALA A 369 -1.68 -7.78 23.81
C ALA A 369 -0.72 -8.32 24.87
N SER A 370 -1.22 -8.63 26.08
CA SER A 370 -0.42 -9.25 27.13
C SER A 370 0.06 -10.65 26.74
N ARG A 371 -0.82 -11.47 26.15
CA ARG A 371 -0.47 -12.82 25.67
C ARG A 371 0.56 -12.74 24.56
N ALA A 372 0.35 -11.90 23.56
CA ALA A 372 1.29 -11.72 22.44
C ALA A 372 2.66 -11.18 22.89
N HIS A 373 2.69 -10.30 23.90
CA HIS A 373 3.96 -9.82 24.44
C HIS A 373 4.78 -10.95 25.10
N LYS A 374 4.12 -11.89 25.79
CA LYS A 374 4.79 -13.04 26.43
C LYS A 374 5.43 -14.00 25.41
N GLU A 375 4.89 -14.08 24.20
CA GLU A 375 5.45 -14.90 23.12
C GLU A 375 6.75 -14.32 22.52
N ASN A 376 7.07 -13.05 22.76
CA ASN A 376 8.26 -12.36 22.24
C ASN A 376 8.41 -12.41 20.70
N THR A 377 7.31 -12.53 19.95
CA THR A 377 7.30 -12.58 18.48
C THR A 377 6.94 -11.22 17.82
N GLY A 378 6.76 -10.17 18.63
CA GLY A 378 6.34 -8.84 18.17
C GLY A 378 4.89 -8.83 17.68
N ALA A 379 4.54 -7.92 16.77
CA ALA A 379 3.18 -7.81 16.24
C ALA A 379 2.73 -9.03 15.40
N ARG A 380 3.67 -9.90 14.98
CA ARG A 380 3.32 -11.15 14.29
C ARG A 380 2.54 -12.12 15.18
N GLY A 381 2.81 -12.13 16.49
CA GLY A 381 2.09 -12.96 17.46
C GLY A 381 0.65 -12.52 17.73
N LEU A 382 0.27 -11.30 17.33
CA LEU A 382 -1.11 -10.84 17.51
C LEU A 382 -2.10 -11.70 16.73
N VAL A 383 -1.73 -12.18 15.54
CA VAL A 383 -2.59 -13.05 14.73
C VAL A 383 -2.79 -14.38 15.44
N SER A 384 -1.72 -15.08 15.84
CA SER A 384 -1.81 -16.37 16.51
C SER A 384 -2.63 -16.30 17.79
N VAL A 385 -2.39 -15.28 18.61
CA VAL A 385 -3.10 -15.10 19.89
C VAL A 385 -4.59 -14.84 19.69
N VAL A 386 -4.99 -14.06 18.67
CA VAL A 386 -6.40 -13.80 18.39
C VAL A 386 -7.10 -15.04 17.83
N GLU A 387 -6.44 -15.75 16.90
CA GLU A 387 -6.98 -16.99 16.33
C GLU A 387 -7.20 -18.07 17.40
N GLU A 388 -6.18 -18.34 18.22
CA GLU A 388 -6.27 -19.34 19.28
C GLU A 388 -7.36 -19.00 20.31
N ALA A 389 -7.49 -17.72 20.67
CA ALA A 389 -8.43 -17.30 21.70
C ALA A 389 -9.91 -17.41 21.29
N LEU A 390 -10.21 -17.36 19.99
CA LEU A 390 -11.58 -17.32 19.46
C LEU A 390 -12.00 -18.60 18.71
N LEU A 391 -11.06 -19.50 18.41
CA LEU A 391 -11.29 -20.75 17.69
C LEU A 391 -12.52 -21.54 18.18
N ALA A 392 -12.68 -21.71 19.49
CA ALA A 392 -13.81 -22.46 20.06
C ALA A 392 -15.18 -21.79 19.79
N PHE A 393 -15.21 -20.46 19.70
CA PHE A 393 -16.42 -19.71 19.39
C PHE A 393 -16.76 -19.81 17.90
N GLU A 394 -15.77 -19.72 17.01
CA GLU A 394 -15.96 -19.95 15.57
C GLU A 394 -16.40 -21.36 15.23
N GLU A 395 -15.93 -22.36 15.98
CA GLU A 395 -16.33 -23.74 15.76
C GLU A 395 -17.82 -23.95 16.04
N LYS A 396 -18.35 -23.37 17.14
CA LYS A 396 -19.70 -23.69 17.63
C LYS A 396 -20.76 -22.66 17.26
N LEU A 397 -20.48 -21.36 17.43
CA LEU A 397 -21.51 -20.32 17.30
C LEU A 397 -22.18 -20.24 15.92
N PRO A 398 -21.53 -20.52 14.78
CA PRO A 398 -22.20 -20.53 13.48
C PRO A 398 -23.36 -21.54 13.37
N SER A 399 -23.41 -22.56 14.23
CA SER A 399 -24.49 -23.56 14.25
C SER A 399 -25.63 -23.19 15.21
N GLU A 400 -25.57 -22.02 15.84
CA GLU A 400 -26.40 -21.63 16.98
C GLU A 400 -27.16 -20.32 16.69
N SER A 401 -28.18 -19.99 17.50
CA SER A 401 -29.03 -18.81 17.27
C SER A 401 -28.45 -17.47 17.76
N VAL A 402 -27.14 -17.38 17.99
CA VAL A 402 -26.48 -16.20 18.58
C VAL A 402 -26.18 -15.18 17.48
N GLY A 403 -26.94 -14.08 17.44
CA GLY A 403 -26.74 -13.02 16.44
C GLY A 403 -25.67 -11.98 16.79
N GLN A 404 -25.32 -11.83 18.08
CA GLN A 404 -24.30 -10.86 18.50
C GLN A 404 -23.73 -11.18 19.88
N PHE A 405 -22.47 -10.82 20.14
CA PHE A 405 -21.88 -10.87 21.49
C PHE A 405 -20.62 -9.99 21.64
N ALA A 406 -20.31 -9.59 22.88
CA ALA A 406 -19.08 -8.85 23.20
C ALA A 406 -17.92 -9.79 23.50
N ILE A 407 -16.76 -9.54 22.90
CA ILE A 407 -15.51 -10.22 23.24
C ILE A 407 -14.88 -9.49 24.43
N THR A 408 -15.11 -10.04 25.62
CA THR A 408 -14.66 -9.48 26.90
C THR A 408 -13.40 -10.17 27.40
N LYS A 409 -12.73 -9.61 28.41
CA LYS A 409 -11.62 -10.32 29.06
C LYS A 409 -12.03 -11.70 29.57
N GLN A 410 -13.27 -11.85 30.05
CA GLN A 410 -13.78 -13.10 30.58
C GLN A 410 -13.98 -14.16 29.48
N VAL A 411 -14.43 -13.74 28.29
CA VAL A 411 -14.49 -14.60 27.08
C VAL A 411 -13.12 -15.24 26.80
N LEU A 412 -12.04 -14.49 26.97
CA LEU A 412 -10.69 -14.96 26.70
C LEU A 412 -10.10 -15.85 27.81
N ILE A 413 -10.52 -15.68 29.07
CA ILE A 413 -9.98 -16.41 30.23
C ILE A 413 -10.76 -17.71 30.48
N THR A 414 -12.10 -17.66 30.36
CA THR A 414 -13.00 -18.80 30.60
C THR A 414 -13.87 -19.07 29.37
N PRO A 415 -13.28 -19.45 28.22
CA PRO A 415 -14.00 -19.54 26.95
C PRO A 415 -15.14 -20.58 26.97
N GLN A 416 -14.91 -21.76 27.54
CA GLN A 416 -15.89 -22.85 27.53
C GLN A 416 -17.16 -22.55 28.35
N LEU A 417 -17.01 -21.84 29.48
CA LEU A 417 -18.17 -21.45 30.31
C LEU A 417 -19.05 -20.46 29.55
N ILE A 418 -18.44 -19.38 29.04
CA ILE A 418 -19.19 -18.35 28.30
C ILE A 418 -19.81 -18.92 27.02
N LEU A 419 -19.10 -19.78 26.31
CA LEU A 419 -19.62 -20.43 25.12
C LEU A 419 -20.87 -21.27 25.43
N ASN A 420 -20.85 -22.06 26.49
CA ASN A 420 -22.01 -22.84 26.91
C ASN A 420 -23.18 -21.95 27.33
N ASP A 421 -22.92 -20.84 28.05
CA ASP A 421 -23.96 -19.89 28.45
C ASP A 421 -24.63 -19.23 27.24
N LEU A 422 -23.84 -18.82 26.24
CA LEU A 422 -24.33 -18.24 24.99
C LEU A 422 -25.21 -19.22 24.20
N ILE A 423 -24.79 -20.49 24.12
CA ILE A 423 -25.53 -21.55 23.41
C ILE A 423 -26.85 -21.88 24.12
N GLN A 424 -26.82 -21.99 25.45
CA GLN A 424 -28.02 -22.30 26.25
C GLN A 424 -29.01 -21.13 26.32
N GLY A 425 -28.61 -19.93 25.92
CA GLY A 425 -29.42 -18.72 26.03
C GLY A 425 -29.58 -18.23 27.48
N ASN A 426 -28.67 -18.64 28.38
CA ASN A 426 -28.66 -18.16 29.75
C ASN A 426 -28.27 -16.68 29.77
N ASP A 427 -28.93 -15.88 30.62
CA ASP A 427 -28.62 -14.46 30.83
C ASP A 427 -28.55 -13.62 29.53
N LYS A 428 -29.42 -13.90 28.55
CA LYS A 428 -29.43 -13.20 27.24
C LYS A 428 -29.46 -11.67 27.39
N GLU A 429 -30.26 -11.13 28.30
CA GLU A 429 -30.35 -9.69 28.56
C GLU A 429 -29.01 -9.09 29.02
N ARG A 430 -28.23 -9.85 29.82
CA ARG A 430 -26.91 -9.42 30.30
C ARG A 430 -25.92 -9.34 29.14
N TYR A 431 -25.87 -10.38 28.30
CA TYR A 431 -24.95 -10.41 27.15
C TYR A 431 -25.32 -9.34 26.10
N GLU A 432 -26.61 -9.09 25.91
CA GLU A 432 -27.08 -8.01 25.05
C GLU A 432 -26.73 -6.62 25.61
N ALA A 433 -26.89 -6.40 26.91
CA ALA A 433 -26.48 -5.17 27.58
C ALA A 433 -24.95 -4.96 27.49
N GLU A 434 -24.16 -6.02 27.69
CA GLU A 434 -22.70 -5.97 27.59
C GLU A 434 -22.23 -5.67 26.16
N TYR A 435 -22.87 -6.27 25.15
CA TYR A 435 -22.66 -5.95 23.74
C TYR A 435 -22.97 -4.49 23.42
N ASN A 436 -24.16 -4.01 23.79
CA ASN A 436 -24.58 -2.64 23.51
C ASN A 436 -23.67 -1.61 24.21
N HIS A 437 -23.23 -1.91 25.45
CA HIS A 437 -22.28 -1.06 26.16
C HIS A 437 -20.92 -1.02 25.47
N ALA A 438 -20.37 -2.19 25.09
CA ALA A 438 -19.10 -2.27 24.37
C ALA A 438 -19.16 -1.58 23.00
N LEU A 439 -20.26 -1.72 22.27
CA LEU A 439 -20.49 -1.06 20.99
C LEU A 439 -20.57 0.47 21.15
N SER A 440 -21.24 0.97 22.18
CA SER A 440 -21.28 2.41 22.50
C SER A 440 -19.88 2.96 22.75
N LEU A 441 -19.10 2.30 23.62
CA LEU A 441 -17.72 2.72 23.92
C LEU A 441 -16.82 2.70 22.67
N PHE A 442 -17.00 1.69 21.81
CA PHE A 442 -16.27 1.61 20.55
C PHE A 442 -16.68 2.74 19.61
N SER A 443 -17.97 3.03 19.47
CA SER A 443 -18.47 4.16 18.66
C SER A 443 -17.94 5.50 19.14
N ASP A 444 -17.91 5.72 20.46
CA ASP A 444 -17.35 6.94 21.06
C ASP A 444 -15.85 7.08 20.77
N TYR A 445 -15.10 5.98 20.90
CA TYR A 445 -13.67 5.94 20.55
C TYR A 445 -13.44 6.27 19.06
N ILE A 446 -14.23 5.70 18.16
CA ILE A 446 -14.13 5.98 16.73
C ILE A 446 -14.46 7.44 16.43
N ASN A 447 -15.52 7.98 17.04
CA ASN A 447 -15.88 9.40 16.92
C ASN A 447 -14.73 10.32 17.39
N GLU A 448 -14.11 10.01 18.52
CA GLU A 448 -12.95 10.74 19.02
C GLU A 448 -11.75 10.61 18.08
N TYR A 449 -11.49 9.42 17.55
CA TYR A 449 -10.42 9.17 16.58
C TYR A 449 -10.59 9.97 15.29
N ILE A 450 -11.79 9.98 14.71
CA ILE A 450 -12.09 10.76 13.50
C ILE A 450 -11.96 12.25 13.80
N THR A 451 -12.48 12.70 14.96
CA THR A 451 -12.37 14.09 15.39
C THR A 451 -10.91 14.52 15.55
N LYS A 452 -10.04 13.70 16.15
CA LYS A 452 -8.61 14.01 16.27
C LYS A 452 -7.90 14.08 14.91
N ASN A 453 -8.36 13.29 13.95
CA ASN A 453 -7.77 13.16 12.62
C ASN A 453 -8.55 13.90 11.52
N TRP A 454 -9.46 14.81 11.88
CA TRP A 454 -10.43 15.42 10.95
C TRP A 454 -9.77 16.09 9.75
N LYS A 455 -8.63 16.77 9.94
CA LYS A 455 -7.90 17.45 8.85
C LYS A 455 -7.47 16.48 7.77
N ILE A 456 -7.05 15.30 8.17
CA ILE A 456 -6.54 14.26 7.27
C ILE A 456 -7.68 13.77 6.38
N PHE A 457 -8.82 13.46 6.99
CA PHE A 457 -9.99 12.97 6.27
C PHE A 457 -10.67 14.08 5.44
N SER A 458 -10.78 15.28 6.00
CA SER A 458 -11.47 16.39 5.34
C SER A 458 -10.71 16.91 4.10
N ILE A 459 -9.40 17.15 4.22
CA ILE A 459 -8.59 17.65 3.10
C ILE A 459 -8.47 16.59 2.00
N ARG A 460 -8.27 15.33 2.39
CA ARG A 460 -8.07 14.24 1.43
C ARG A 460 -9.32 13.95 0.61
N HIS A 461 -10.49 13.96 1.24
CA HIS A 461 -11.74 13.60 0.57
C HIS A 461 -12.54 14.82 0.10
N GLY A 462 -12.16 16.04 0.48
CA GLY A 462 -12.93 17.25 0.16
C GLY A 462 -14.28 17.29 0.86
N LEU A 463 -14.41 16.62 2.01
CA LEU A 463 -15.64 16.55 2.81
C LEU A 463 -15.44 17.36 4.09
N THR A 464 -16.28 18.36 4.34
CA THR A 464 -16.29 19.08 5.62
C THR A 464 -16.88 18.16 6.68
N LEU A 465 -16.07 17.79 7.68
CA LEU A 465 -16.51 16.93 8.77
C LEU A 465 -17.09 17.80 9.91
N THR A 466 -18.41 17.98 9.89
CA THR A 466 -19.17 18.55 11.03
C THR A 466 -19.17 17.56 12.20
N GLN A 467 -19.54 18.01 13.40
CA GLN A 467 -19.69 17.10 14.55
C GLN A 467 -20.75 16.01 14.26
N ILE A 468 -21.82 16.38 13.55
CA ILE A 468 -22.91 15.47 13.17
C ILE A 468 -22.40 14.43 12.17
N ARG A 469 -21.71 14.85 11.09
CA ARG A 469 -21.10 13.93 10.13
C ARG A 469 -20.07 13.00 10.77
N THR A 470 -19.30 13.49 11.73
CA THR A 470 -18.31 12.67 12.44
C THR A 470 -18.99 11.56 13.24
N LYS A 471 -20.09 11.88 13.92
CA LYS A 471 -20.92 10.88 14.61
C LYS A 471 -21.57 9.89 13.65
N MET A 472 -22.12 10.36 12.53
CA MET A 472 -22.69 9.48 11.48
C MET A 472 -21.65 8.53 10.90
N LEU A 473 -20.44 9.03 10.67
CA LEU A 473 -19.33 8.24 10.17
C LEU A 473 -18.92 7.17 11.18
N ALA A 474 -18.84 7.52 12.47
CA ALA A 474 -18.57 6.56 13.53
C ALA A 474 -19.66 5.49 13.60
N GLN A 475 -20.94 5.86 13.55
CA GLN A 475 -22.07 4.94 13.55
C GLN A 475 -22.04 4.00 12.34
N TYR A 476 -21.84 4.55 11.13
CA TYR A 476 -21.74 3.78 9.90
C TYR A 476 -20.57 2.78 9.95
N TYR A 477 -19.39 3.22 10.40
CA TYR A 477 -18.22 2.37 10.58
C TYR A 477 -18.44 1.30 11.66
N THR A 478 -19.15 1.59 12.76
CA THR A 478 -19.42 0.55 13.77
C THR A 478 -20.37 -0.52 13.28
N ALA A 479 -21.34 -0.14 12.43
CA ALA A 479 -22.34 -1.04 11.85
C ALA A 479 -21.80 -1.90 10.70
N HIS A 480 -20.72 -1.47 10.03
CA HIS A 480 -20.15 -2.16 8.87
C HIS A 480 -18.69 -2.53 9.11
N VAL A 481 -18.32 -3.79 8.88
CA VAL A 481 -16.93 -4.23 8.98
C VAL A 481 -16.15 -3.77 7.74
N MET A 482 -15.46 -2.63 7.84
CA MET A 482 -14.67 -2.03 6.76
C MET A 482 -13.51 -1.19 7.28
N GLU A 483 -12.65 -0.69 6.38
CA GLU A 483 -11.64 0.31 6.73
C GLU A 483 -12.29 1.69 6.94
N ILE A 484 -11.71 2.52 7.81
CA ILE A 484 -12.26 3.85 8.12
C ILE A 484 -12.29 4.76 6.89
N GLU A 485 -11.33 4.60 5.97
CA GLU A 485 -11.25 5.39 4.74
C GLU A 485 -12.41 5.05 3.79
N ASP A 486 -12.91 3.82 3.82
CA ASP A 486 -14.07 3.41 3.03
C ASP A 486 -15.38 3.92 3.63
N ALA A 487 -15.48 4.00 4.95
CA ALA A 487 -16.58 4.69 5.62
C ALA A 487 -16.61 6.20 5.25
N VAL A 488 -15.46 6.87 5.23
CA VAL A 488 -15.36 8.28 4.78
C VAL A 488 -15.80 8.44 3.33
N LYS A 489 -15.35 7.56 2.43
CA LYS A 489 -15.77 7.59 1.01
C LYS A 489 -17.27 7.41 0.86
N GLN A 490 -17.87 6.52 1.66
CA GLN A 490 -19.29 6.27 1.58
C GLN A 490 -20.12 7.47 2.09
N VAL A 491 -19.74 8.07 3.22
CA VAL A 491 -20.39 9.30 3.71
C VAL A 491 -20.22 10.45 2.71
N LYS A 492 -19.05 10.57 2.08
CA LYS A 492 -18.84 11.51 0.97
C LYS A 492 -19.81 11.22 -0.18
N LYS A 493 -19.99 9.97 -0.58
CA LYS A 493 -20.92 9.60 -1.65
C LYS A 493 -22.34 10.07 -1.34
N PHE A 494 -22.80 9.91 -0.10
CA PHE A 494 -24.10 10.45 0.34
C PHE A 494 -24.16 11.98 0.24
N TYR A 495 -23.09 12.68 0.64
CA TYR A 495 -23.01 14.13 0.47
C TYR A 495 -23.04 14.57 -1.01
N ASP A 496 -22.31 13.86 -1.88
CA ASP A 496 -22.31 14.10 -3.31
C ASP A 496 -23.71 13.86 -3.91
N THR A 497 -24.44 12.84 -3.43
CA THR A 497 -25.86 12.60 -3.78
C THR A 497 -26.76 13.76 -3.34
N VAL A 498 -26.52 14.37 -2.17
CA VAL A 498 -27.25 15.59 -1.77
C VAL A 498 -27.01 16.74 -2.74
N LYS A 499 -25.77 16.91 -3.22
CA LYS A 499 -25.45 17.93 -4.23
C LYS A 499 -26.03 17.60 -5.60
N GLU A 500 -26.16 16.32 -5.94
CA GLU A 500 -26.86 15.89 -7.15
C GLU A 500 -28.36 16.22 -7.09
N MET A 501 -29.00 16.05 -5.93
CA MET A 501 -30.39 16.46 -5.70
C MET A 501 -30.61 17.97 -5.92
N GLU A 502 -29.68 18.84 -5.48
CA GLU A 502 -29.75 20.29 -5.74
C GLU A 502 -29.76 20.59 -7.25
N LEU A 503 -28.92 19.88 -8.02
CA LEU A 503 -28.82 20.03 -9.47
C LEU A 503 -30.09 19.53 -10.18
N GLU A 504 -30.65 18.41 -9.73
CA GLU A 504 -31.85 17.84 -10.31
C GLU A 504 -33.09 18.72 -10.06
N ILE A 505 -33.23 19.26 -8.85
CA ILE A 505 -34.29 20.22 -8.53
C ILE A 505 -34.17 21.46 -9.43
N SER A 506 -32.94 21.96 -9.64
CA SER A 506 -32.71 23.10 -10.53
C SER A 506 -33.03 22.80 -11.99
N ARG A 507 -32.78 21.59 -12.48
CA ARG A 507 -33.04 21.20 -13.88
C ARG A 507 -34.51 20.96 -14.15
N ASN A 508 -35.19 20.23 -13.28
CA ASN A 508 -36.56 19.77 -13.51
C ASN A 508 -37.60 20.85 -13.18
N TYR A 509 -37.30 21.73 -12.22
CA TYR A 509 -38.29 22.66 -11.65
C TYR A 509 -37.95 24.14 -11.85
N ALA A 510 -36.80 24.45 -12.44
CA ALA A 510 -36.28 25.81 -12.60
C ALA A 510 -36.26 26.60 -11.27
N LEU A 511 -36.02 25.90 -10.16
CA LEU A 511 -35.87 26.43 -8.81
C LEU A 511 -34.45 26.11 -8.32
N ASN A 512 -33.68 27.12 -7.95
CA ASN A 512 -32.33 26.92 -7.42
C ASN A 512 -32.42 26.70 -5.90
N VAL A 513 -32.56 25.45 -5.50
CA VAL A 513 -32.57 25.06 -4.09
C VAL A 513 -31.16 24.69 -3.66
N VAL A 514 -30.72 25.24 -2.53
CA VAL A 514 -29.44 24.92 -1.89
C VAL A 514 -29.75 24.38 -0.49
N PHE A 515 -29.28 23.18 -0.18
CA PHE A 515 -29.37 22.65 1.17
C PHE A 515 -28.26 23.29 2.02
N GLU A 516 -28.66 23.83 3.17
CA GLU A 516 -27.71 24.24 4.20
C GLU A 516 -27.02 23.00 4.81
N GLU A 517 -25.91 23.21 5.51
CA GLU A 517 -25.09 22.09 6.02
C GLU A 517 -25.86 21.17 6.98
N ASP A 518 -26.76 21.73 7.79
CA ASP A 518 -27.63 20.99 8.73
C ASP A 518 -28.73 20.19 8.01
N ALA A 519 -29.25 20.70 6.90
CA ALA A 519 -30.17 19.99 6.01
C ALA A 519 -29.46 18.85 5.28
N ALA A 520 -28.26 19.09 4.76
CA ALA A 520 -27.44 18.07 4.13
C ALA A 520 -27.12 16.94 5.12
N ASP A 521 -26.77 17.28 6.37
CA ASP A 521 -26.55 16.30 7.44
C ASP A 521 -27.81 15.49 7.73
N PHE A 522 -28.99 16.14 7.81
CA PHE A 522 -30.26 15.44 7.98
C PHE A 522 -30.57 14.46 6.84
N LEU A 523 -30.35 14.85 5.58
CA LEU A 523 -30.57 13.98 4.43
C LEU A 523 -29.59 12.79 4.41
N ILE A 524 -28.32 13.02 4.75
CA ILE A 524 -27.33 11.95 4.92
C ILE A 524 -27.77 10.97 6.00
N GLN A 525 -28.36 11.45 7.10
CA GLN A 525 -28.93 10.58 8.13
C GLN A 525 -30.04 9.68 7.56
N GLN A 526 -30.93 10.22 6.73
CA GLN A 526 -32.00 9.44 6.11
C GLN A 526 -31.45 8.33 5.20
N PHE A 527 -30.37 8.59 4.47
CA PHE A 527 -29.69 7.58 3.67
C PHE A 527 -29.10 6.45 4.52
N ILE A 528 -28.51 6.78 5.68
CA ILE A 528 -27.83 5.81 6.55
C ILE A 528 -28.83 4.99 7.40
N GLU A 529 -29.79 5.64 8.04
CA GLU A 529 -30.69 5.00 9.02
C GLU A 529 -31.92 4.35 8.38
N HIS A 530 -32.42 4.92 7.28
CA HIS A 530 -33.66 4.48 6.65
C HIS A 530 -33.48 3.83 5.29
N ASN A 531 -32.24 3.73 4.77
CA ASN A 531 -31.96 3.29 3.40
C ASN A 531 -32.81 4.03 2.35
N ALA A 532 -33.15 5.29 2.62
CA ALA A 532 -33.98 6.08 1.72
C ALA A 532 -33.30 6.22 0.35
N SER A 533 -34.06 6.16 -0.74
CA SER A 533 -33.51 6.44 -2.06
C SER A 533 -33.53 7.94 -2.37
N MET A 534 -32.67 8.36 -3.29
CA MET A 534 -32.68 9.73 -3.82
C MET A 534 -34.07 10.09 -4.38
N ASP A 535 -34.70 9.16 -5.11
CA ASP A 535 -36.02 9.36 -5.71
C ASP A 535 -37.13 9.56 -4.66
N GLU A 536 -37.10 8.79 -3.58
CA GLU A 536 -38.06 8.94 -2.47
C GLU A 536 -37.95 10.31 -1.81
N ILE A 537 -36.72 10.76 -1.54
CA ILE A 537 -36.46 12.06 -0.92
C ILE A 537 -36.86 13.20 -1.87
N LEU A 538 -36.48 13.12 -3.15
CA LEU A 538 -36.83 14.13 -4.15
C LEU A 538 -38.35 14.24 -4.34
N SER A 539 -39.05 13.11 -4.41
CA SER A 539 -40.52 13.07 -4.52
C SER A 539 -41.18 13.76 -3.33
N LYS A 540 -40.66 13.51 -2.11
CA LYS A 540 -41.14 14.18 -0.90
C LYS A 540 -40.87 15.69 -0.94
N ILE A 541 -39.66 16.11 -1.27
CA ILE A 541 -39.31 17.54 -1.36
C ILE A 541 -40.15 18.24 -2.43
N TYR A 542 -40.40 17.59 -3.56
CA TYR A 542 -41.29 18.13 -4.59
C TYR A 542 -42.70 18.34 -4.04
N THR A 543 -43.27 17.33 -3.39
CA THR A 543 -44.62 17.39 -2.82
C THR A 543 -44.74 18.49 -1.75
N ASP A 544 -43.73 18.59 -0.89
CA ASP A 544 -43.75 19.47 0.27
C ASP A 544 -43.45 20.95 -0.08
N PHE A 545 -42.65 21.23 -1.12
CA PHE A 545 -42.13 22.58 -1.38
C PHE A 545 -42.47 23.19 -2.74
N PHE A 546 -42.79 22.40 -3.77
CA PHE A 546 -42.84 22.91 -5.15
C PHE A 546 -43.85 24.05 -5.33
N ASP A 547 -45.09 23.86 -4.85
CA ASP A 547 -46.15 24.86 -5.00
C ASP A 547 -45.83 26.15 -4.22
N GLY A 548 -45.34 26.01 -2.99
CA GLY A 548 -45.00 27.14 -2.12
C GLY A 548 -43.83 27.97 -2.67
N LEU A 549 -42.76 27.31 -3.13
CA LEU A 549 -41.59 27.98 -3.70
C LEU A 549 -41.89 28.61 -5.07
N ASN A 550 -42.71 27.97 -5.91
CA ASN A 550 -43.15 28.55 -7.18
C ASN A 550 -43.99 29.80 -6.98
N LEU A 551 -44.91 29.80 -6.00
CA LEU A 551 -45.71 30.98 -5.68
C LEU A 551 -44.82 32.17 -5.31
N ILE A 552 -43.79 31.94 -4.49
CA ILE A 552 -42.83 32.99 -4.12
C ILE A 552 -42.05 33.45 -5.35
N ARG A 553 -41.58 32.53 -6.20
CA ARG A 553 -40.85 32.86 -7.43
C ARG A 553 -41.68 33.75 -8.35
N GLU A 554 -42.94 33.42 -8.58
CA GLU A 554 -43.84 34.20 -9.45
C GLU A 554 -44.13 35.60 -8.89
N LYS A 555 -44.29 35.72 -7.57
CA LYS A 555 -44.63 37.00 -6.93
C LYS A 555 -43.44 37.93 -6.70
N THR A 556 -42.25 37.38 -6.48
CA THR A 556 -41.07 38.16 -6.07
C THR A 556 -39.92 38.14 -7.08
N GLY A 557 -39.95 37.23 -8.06
CA GLY A 557 -38.84 36.98 -8.99
C GLY A 557 -37.67 36.22 -8.38
N LYS A 558 -37.74 35.84 -7.09
CA LYS A 558 -36.68 35.10 -6.40
C LYS A 558 -36.63 33.65 -6.88
N SER A 559 -35.49 33.24 -7.41
CA SER A 559 -35.30 31.88 -7.94
C SER A 559 -34.38 31.01 -7.08
N ARG A 560 -33.76 31.58 -6.04
CA ARG A 560 -32.83 30.88 -5.15
C ARG A 560 -33.38 30.76 -3.73
N PHE A 561 -33.42 29.53 -3.21
CA PHE A 561 -33.98 29.18 -1.90
C PHE A 561 -32.97 28.34 -1.11
N PHE A 562 -32.93 28.54 0.21
CA PHE A 562 -32.04 27.81 1.12
C PHE A 562 -32.89 26.99 2.07
N LEU A 563 -32.72 25.66 2.05
CA LEU A 563 -33.45 24.76 2.94
C LEU A 563 -32.53 24.34 4.09
N CYS A 564 -32.95 24.67 5.31
CA CYS A 564 -32.33 24.21 6.57
C CYS A 564 -33.01 22.91 7.07
N LYS A 565 -32.46 22.31 8.12
CA LYS A 565 -33.06 21.10 8.72
C LYS A 565 -34.50 21.32 9.14
N ASP A 566 -34.79 22.46 9.77
CA ASP A 566 -36.14 22.79 10.24
C ASP A 566 -37.14 22.84 9.09
N ALA A 567 -36.72 23.33 7.92
CA ALA A 567 -37.55 23.32 6.71
C ALA A 567 -37.94 21.88 6.33
N LEU A 568 -36.97 20.96 6.31
CA LEU A 568 -37.21 19.55 5.94
C LEU A 568 -38.05 18.78 6.97
N THR A 569 -38.07 19.22 8.23
CA THR A 569 -38.89 18.60 9.28
C THR A 569 -40.29 19.19 9.40
N ASP A 570 -40.44 20.50 9.18
CA ASP A 570 -41.70 21.26 9.28
C ASP A 570 -41.82 22.26 8.12
N HIS A 571 -42.11 21.70 6.94
CA HIS A 571 -42.16 22.43 5.67
C HIS A 571 -43.28 23.49 5.67
N GLU A 572 -44.44 23.20 6.27
CA GLU A 572 -45.58 24.12 6.33
C GLU A 572 -45.21 25.40 7.10
N LYS A 573 -44.61 25.25 8.29
CA LYS A 573 -44.20 26.40 9.09
C LYS A 573 -43.14 27.24 8.37
N TYR A 574 -42.14 26.58 7.79
CA TYR A 574 -41.09 27.25 7.03
C TYR A 574 -41.64 28.04 5.84
N LEU A 575 -42.49 27.43 5.02
CA LEU A 575 -43.10 28.09 3.85
C LEU A 575 -43.98 29.28 4.28
N ASN A 576 -44.77 29.13 5.34
CA ASN A 576 -45.60 30.21 5.86
C ASN A 576 -44.77 31.41 6.34
N GLU A 577 -43.67 31.17 7.04
CA GLU A 577 -42.74 32.23 7.45
C GLU A 577 -42.05 32.89 6.25
N LEU A 578 -41.63 32.09 5.26
CA LEU A 578 -40.98 32.58 4.05
C LEU A 578 -41.92 33.44 3.20
N ILE A 579 -43.16 33.00 2.99
CA ILE A 579 -44.20 33.76 2.28
C ILE A 579 -44.48 35.09 2.97
N ARG A 580 -44.64 35.10 4.30
CA ARG A 580 -44.88 36.34 5.08
C ARG A 580 -43.72 37.32 4.99
N LYS A 581 -42.51 36.83 4.83
CA LYS A 581 -41.30 37.66 4.74
C LYS A 581 -41.12 38.28 3.35
N GLU A 582 -41.44 37.52 2.30
CA GLU A 582 -41.09 37.87 0.92
C GLU A 582 -42.26 38.50 0.14
N ILE A 583 -43.53 38.18 0.46
CA ILE A 583 -44.74 38.67 -0.25
C ILE A 583 -45.43 39.81 0.54
N LYS A 584 -44.64 40.76 1.05
CA LYS A 584 -45.20 41.94 1.75
C LYS A 584 -45.78 42.98 0.80
#